data_AF-A0A925YKV6-F1
#
_entry.id   AF-A0A925YKV6-F1
#
_cell.length_a   1.000
_cell.length_b   1.000
_cell.length_c   1.000
_cell.angle_alpha   90.00
_cell.angle_beta   90.00
_cell.angle_gamma   90.00
#
_symmetry.space_group_name_H-M   'P 1'
#
loop_
_entity.id
_entity.type
_entity.pdbx_description
1 polymer ?
#
loop_
_entity_poly.entity_id
_entity_poly.type
_entity_poly.pdbx_seq_one_letter_code
_entity_poly.pdbx_strand_id
1 'polypeptide(L)'
;MTDREGKSSVLYLVTSDLTLDASAMLAVYKKRWKIEEFHKSIKSNAAFAKSPTKRVRTQSNHFFATLVAFIKMEVVRVSTRLNHFAAKAKLYQAALGTAMTQLSQMNTASVLAHITS
;
A
#
# COMPACT_ATOMS: atom_id res chain seq x y z
N MET A 1 -2.85 -22.00 -15.69
CA MET A 1 -3.54 -20.81 -15.12
C MET A 1 -3.24 -19.64 -16.03
N THR A 2 -4.24 -18.83 -16.35
CA THR A 2 -4.06 -17.61 -17.13
C THR A 2 -3.74 -16.48 -16.16
N ASP A 3 -2.65 -15.74 -16.39
CA ASP A 3 -2.34 -14.57 -15.58
C ASP A 3 -3.31 -13.40 -15.84
N ARG A 4 -3.14 -12.28 -15.13
CA ARG A 4 -3.93 -11.05 -15.35
C ARG A 4 -3.76 -10.45 -16.75
N GLU A 5 -2.77 -10.89 -17.53
CA GLU A 5 -2.43 -10.40 -18.87
C GLU A 5 -2.85 -11.38 -19.97
N GLY A 6 -3.54 -12.49 -19.65
CA GLY A 6 -4.00 -13.45 -20.64
C GLY A 6 -2.96 -14.50 -21.04
N LYS A 7 -1.78 -14.55 -20.41
CA LYS A 7 -0.74 -15.54 -20.75
C LYS A 7 -0.99 -16.86 -20.04
N SER A 8 -0.99 -17.94 -20.81
CA SER A 8 -1.11 -19.30 -20.32
C SER A 8 0.22 -19.73 -19.68
N SER A 9 0.24 -19.90 -18.36
CA SER A 9 1.37 -20.53 -17.65
C SER A 9 0.97 -21.88 -17.06
N VAL A 10 1.89 -22.85 -17.14
CA VAL A 10 1.75 -24.15 -16.48
C VAL A 10 2.20 -23.98 -15.03
N LEU A 11 1.34 -24.37 -14.09
CA LEU A 11 1.61 -24.29 -12.65
C LEU A 11 1.97 -25.69 -12.14
N TYR A 12 3.18 -25.85 -11.63
CA TYR A 12 3.62 -27.06 -10.94
C TYR A 12 3.56 -26.83 -9.43
N LEU A 13 2.77 -27.65 -8.73
CA LEU A 13 2.64 -27.63 -7.27
C LEU A 13 3.16 -28.96 -6.73
N VAL A 14 4.00 -28.88 -5.70
CA VAL A 14 4.55 -30.04 -5.00
C VAL A 14 4.27 -29.87 -3.51
N THR A 15 3.85 -30.94 -2.86
CA THR A 15 3.59 -30.98 -1.43
C THR A 15 4.20 -32.24 -0.83
N SER A 16 4.68 -32.15 0.42
CA SER A 16 5.08 -33.31 1.22
C SER A 16 3.89 -34.01 1.88
N ASP A 17 2.72 -33.37 1.85
CA ASP A 17 1.48 -33.92 2.41
C ASP A 17 0.79 -34.83 1.40
N LEU A 18 0.86 -36.14 1.64
CA LEU A 18 0.30 -37.19 0.79
C LEU A 18 -1.23 -37.31 0.90
N THR A 19 -1.84 -36.65 1.88
CA THR A 19 -3.30 -36.69 2.10
C THR A 19 -4.03 -35.55 1.39
N LEU A 20 -3.28 -34.59 0.86
CA LEU A 20 -3.82 -33.38 0.26
C LEU A 20 -4.35 -33.65 -1.15
N ASP A 21 -5.64 -33.43 -1.37
CA ASP A 21 -6.20 -33.46 -2.72
C ASP A 21 -5.82 -32.21 -3.55
N ALA A 22 -6.04 -32.29 -4.86
CA ALA A 22 -5.71 -31.19 -5.78
C ALA A 22 -6.45 -29.88 -5.45
N SER A 23 -7.68 -29.96 -4.95
CA SER A 23 -8.50 -28.80 -4.62
C SER A 23 -7.98 -28.08 -3.37
N ALA A 24 -7.60 -28.85 -2.34
CA ALA A 24 -6.99 -28.38 -1.12
C ALA A 24 -5.60 -27.80 -1.39
N MET A 25 -4.80 -28.45 -2.25
CA MET A 25 -3.50 -27.92 -2.68
C MET A 25 -3.65 -26.56 -3.38
N LEU A 26 -4.63 -26.42 -4.27
CA LEU A 26 -4.91 -25.15 -4.93
C LEU A 26 -5.42 -24.09 -3.94
N ALA A 27 -6.23 -24.47 -2.95
CA ALA A 27 -6.70 -23.55 -1.91
C ALA A 27 -5.54 -23.01 -1.05
N VAL A 28 -4.57 -23.86 -0.69
CA VAL A 28 -3.34 -23.45 0.00
C VAL A 28 -2.52 -22.52 -0.89
N TYR A 29 -2.34 -22.87 -2.17
CA TYR A 29 -1.61 -22.03 -3.11
C TYR A 29 -2.25 -20.64 -3.27
N LYS A 30 -3.59 -20.55 -3.34
CA LYS A 30 -4.30 -19.26 -3.40
C LYS A 30 -4.05 -18.38 -2.17
N LYS A 31 -3.86 -18.97 -0.98
CA LYS A 31 -3.50 -18.20 0.23
C LYS A 31 -2.12 -17.55 0.10
N ARG A 32 -1.20 -18.13 -0.67
CA ARG A 32 0.14 -17.57 -0.91
C ARG A 32 0.08 -16.19 -1.55
N TRP A 33 -0.92 -15.90 -2.38
CA TRP A 33 -1.07 -14.58 -3.02
C TRP A 33 -1.11 -13.41 -2.01
N LYS A 34 -1.60 -13.65 -0.78
CA LYS A 34 -1.61 -12.65 0.28
C LYS A 34 -0.22 -12.13 0.65
N ILE A 35 0.82 -12.94 0.47
CA ILE A 35 2.21 -12.50 0.71
C ILE A 35 2.66 -11.47 -0.32
N GLU A 36 2.20 -11.58 -1.57
CA GLU A 36 2.53 -10.62 -2.63
C GLU A 36 1.81 -9.30 -2.40
N GLU A 37 0.55 -9.34 -1.97
CA GLU A 37 -0.21 -8.15 -1.56
C GLU A 37 0.48 -7.42 -0.38
N PHE A 38 0.96 -8.18 0.61
CA PHE A 38 1.78 -7.67 1.71
C PHE A 38 3.06 -6.97 1.19
N HIS A 39 3.87 -7.68 0.40
CA HIS A 39 5.12 -7.14 -0.14
C HIS A 39 4.90 -5.89 -0.99
N LYS A 40 3.85 -5.89 -1.83
CA LYS A 40 3.47 -4.72 -2.63
C LYS A 40 3.11 -3.53 -1.75
N SER A 41 2.34 -3.76 -0.68
CA SER A 41 1.94 -2.71 0.24
C SER A 41 3.12 -2.08 0.99
N ILE A 42 4.00 -2.88 1.59
CA ILE A 42 5.10 -2.35 2.40
C ILE A 42 6.13 -1.60 1.55
N LYS A 43 6.37 -2.05 0.31
CA LYS A 43 7.29 -1.39 -0.62
C LYS A 43 6.73 -0.06 -1.12
N SER A 44 5.46 -0.02 -1.52
CA SER A 44 4.84 1.18 -2.12
C SER A 44 4.32 2.19 -1.10
N ASN A 45 3.88 1.75 0.08
CA ASN A 45 3.19 2.59 1.06
C ASN A 45 3.93 2.79 2.38
N ALA A 46 4.85 1.89 2.76
CA ALA A 46 5.59 1.98 4.02
C ALA A 46 7.09 2.24 3.84
N ALA A 47 7.55 2.53 2.61
CA ALA A 47 8.95 2.87 2.30
C ALA A 47 9.97 1.79 2.74
N PHE A 48 9.55 0.52 2.78
CA PHE A 48 10.39 -0.60 3.25
C PHE A 48 11.80 -0.62 2.63
N ALA A 49 11.89 -0.46 1.31
CA ALA A 49 13.14 -0.52 0.56
C ALA A 49 13.89 0.83 0.44
N LYS A 50 13.44 1.89 1.13
CA LYS A 50 13.94 3.27 0.93
C LYS A 50 14.71 3.82 2.14
N SER A 51 15.19 2.95 3.04
CA SER A 51 15.95 3.39 4.23
C SER A 51 17.36 3.84 3.84
N PRO A 52 17.77 5.09 4.15
CA PRO A 52 19.13 5.58 3.89
C PRO A 52 20.14 5.16 4.98
N THR A 53 19.70 4.41 5.99
CA THR A 53 20.53 4.13 7.18
C THR A 53 21.66 3.13 6.88
N LYS A 54 22.79 3.22 7.59
CA LYS A 54 23.97 2.36 7.33
C LYS A 54 24.29 1.37 8.45
N ARG A 55 23.66 1.51 9.62
CA ARG A 55 23.91 0.66 10.78
C ARG A 55 22.81 -0.39 10.91
N VAL A 56 23.18 -1.60 11.35
CA VAL A 56 22.23 -2.72 11.53
C VAL A 56 21.06 -2.30 12.43
N ARG A 57 21.34 -1.71 13.60
CA ARG A 57 20.31 -1.22 14.53
C ARG A 57 19.30 -0.27 13.87
N THR A 58 19.78 0.70 13.11
CA THR A 58 18.89 1.68 12.45
C THR A 58 18.10 1.05 11.31
N GLN A 59 18.66 0.06 10.60
CA GLN A 59 17.93 -0.69 9.58
C GLN A 59 16.84 -1.59 10.19
N SER A 60 17.16 -2.30 11.28
CA SER A 60 16.19 -3.10 12.02
C SER A 60 15.02 -2.25 12.54
N ASN A 61 15.32 -1.06 13.08
CA ASN A 61 14.28 -0.13 13.52
C ASN A 61 13.40 0.35 12.36
N HIS A 62 13.98 0.63 11.19
CA HIS A 62 13.20 0.97 10.00
C HIS A 62 12.26 -0.16 9.59
N PHE A 63 12.76 -1.39 9.51
CA PHE A 63 11.92 -2.56 9.21
C PHE A 63 10.79 -2.73 10.22
N PHE A 64 11.08 -2.60 11.51
CA PHE A 64 10.04 -2.64 12.54
C PHE A 64 8.99 -1.54 12.34
N ALA A 65 9.40 -0.29 12.12
CA ALA A 65 8.49 0.82 11.88
C ALA A 65 7.62 0.60 10.63
N THR A 66 8.19 0.05 9.55
CA THR A 66 7.44 -0.27 8.33
C THR A 66 6.38 -1.34 8.56
N LEU A 67 6.65 -2.33 9.42
CA LEU A 67 5.69 -3.36 9.80
C LEU A 67 4.56 -2.78 10.65
N VAL A 68 4.87 -1.91 11.61
CA VAL A 68 3.87 -1.18 12.40
C VAL A 68 2.98 -0.33 11.49
N ALA A 69 3.56 0.38 10.52
CA ALA A 69 2.80 1.15 9.54
C ALA A 69 1.87 0.26 8.69
N PHE A 70 2.34 -0.92 8.29
CA PHE A 70 1.51 -1.91 7.58
C PHE A 70 0.31 -2.36 8.42
N ILE A 71 0.52 -2.71 9.69
CA ILE A 71 -0.56 -3.13 10.60
C ILE A 71 -1.61 -2.02 10.72
N LYS A 72 -1.18 -0.76 10.87
CA LYS A 72 -2.10 0.39 10.91
C LYS A 72 -2.89 0.54 9.61
N MET A 73 -2.27 0.32 8.45
CA MET A 73 -2.97 0.33 7.16
C MET A 73 -4.00 -0.80 7.05
N GLU A 74 -3.71 -2.00 7.56
CA GLU A 74 -4.69 -3.11 7.59
C GLU A 74 -5.88 -2.79 8.49
N VAL A 75 -5.66 -2.12 9.64
CA VAL A 75 -6.78 -1.63 10.47
C VAL A 75 -7.66 -0.66 9.70
N VAL A 76 -7.08 0.30 8.97
CA VAL A 76 -7.82 1.24 8.11
C VAL A 76 -8.54 0.49 6.98
N ARG A 77 -7.90 -0.52 6.39
CA ARG A 77 -8.51 -1.34 5.33
C ARG A 77 -9.75 -2.06 5.82
N VAL A 78 -9.69 -2.68 7.01
CA VAL A 78 -10.82 -3.40 7.60
C VAL A 78 -11.95 -2.43 7.97
N SER A 79 -11.63 -1.27 8.54
CA SER A 79 -12.64 -0.30 8.97
C SER A 79 -13.33 0.43 7.80
N THR A 80 -12.59 0.72 6.73
CA THR A 80 -13.11 1.51 5.58
C THR A 80 -13.52 0.67 4.38
N ARG A 81 -13.16 -0.63 4.37
CA ARG A 81 -13.24 -1.53 3.20
C ARG A 81 -12.47 -1.05 1.97
N LEU A 82 -11.60 -0.04 2.11
CA LEU A 82 -10.71 0.43 1.04
C LEU A 82 -9.39 -0.34 1.09
N ASN A 83 -8.84 -0.69 -0.07
CA ASN A 83 -7.46 -1.18 -0.12
C ASN A 83 -6.46 -0.05 0.20
N HIS A 84 -5.22 -0.39 0.53
CA HIS A 84 -4.21 0.59 0.95
C HIS A 84 -3.95 1.72 -0.07
N PHE A 85 -4.00 1.40 -1.37
CA PHE A 85 -3.80 2.40 -2.42
C PHE A 85 -4.99 3.35 -2.52
N ALA A 86 -6.22 2.83 -2.43
CA ALA A 86 -7.43 3.63 -2.44
C ALA A 86 -7.53 4.53 -1.20
N ALA A 87 -7.22 4.00 -0.01
CA ALA A 87 -7.18 4.78 1.22
C ALA A 87 -6.16 5.92 1.12
N LYS A 88 -4.94 5.62 0.64
CA LYS A 88 -3.90 6.61 0.38
C LYS A 88 -4.37 7.68 -0.61
N ALA A 89 -4.90 7.28 -1.77
CA ALA A 89 -5.38 8.19 -2.80
C ALA A 89 -6.48 9.14 -2.28
N LYS A 90 -7.44 8.61 -1.51
CA LYS A 90 -8.51 9.41 -0.90
C LYS A 90 -7.97 10.48 0.04
N LEU A 91 -7.00 10.14 0.89
CA LEU A 91 -6.33 11.10 1.77
C LEU A 91 -5.58 12.17 0.98
N TYR A 92 -4.85 11.77 -0.08
CA TYR A 92 -4.15 12.72 -0.95
C TYR A 92 -5.09 13.68 -1.66
N GLN A 93 -6.21 13.19 -2.21
CA GLN A 93 -7.20 14.02 -2.88
C GLN A 93 -7.81 15.04 -1.91
N ALA A 94 -8.17 14.63 -0.69
CA ALA A 94 -8.67 15.54 0.32
C ALA A 94 -7.64 16.61 0.70
N ALA A 95 -6.38 16.22 0.91
CA ALA A 95 -5.31 17.16 1.24
C ALA A 95 -5.05 18.17 0.10
N LEU A 96 -5.04 17.72 -1.16
CA LEU A 96 -4.89 18.58 -2.33
C LEU A 96 -6.05 19.57 -2.46
N GLY A 97 -7.28 19.12 -2.23
CA GLY A 97 -8.45 20.00 -2.22
C GLY A 97 -8.30 21.13 -1.20
N THR A 98 -7.96 20.80 0.05
CA THR A 98 -7.74 21.80 1.11
C THR A 98 -6.60 22.76 0.78
N ALA A 99 -5.47 22.23 0.30
CA ALA A 99 -4.32 23.06 -0.09
C ALA A 99 -4.67 24.04 -1.22
N MET A 100 -5.46 23.59 -2.20
CA MET A 100 -5.92 24.45 -3.29
C MET A 100 -6.85 25.56 -2.79
N THR A 101 -7.79 25.24 -1.90
CA THR A 101 -8.65 26.25 -1.26
C THR A 101 -7.85 27.30 -0.52
N GLN A 102 -6.85 26.89 0.27
CA GLN A 102 -5.95 27.81 0.98
C GLN A 102 -5.16 28.70 0.01
N LEU A 103 -4.65 28.12 -1.09
CA LEU A 103 -3.93 28.87 -2.11
C LEU A 103 -4.81 29.94 -2.77
N SER A 104 -6.05 29.59 -3.13
CA SER A 104 -7.01 30.54 -3.69
C SER A 104 -7.28 31.69 -2.72
N GLN A 105 -7.48 31.40 -1.43
CA GLN A 105 -7.70 32.44 -0.41
C GLN A 105 -6.53 33.41 -0.28
N MET A 106 -5.28 32.92 -0.29
CA MET A 106 -4.08 33.78 -0.26
C MET A 106 -3.98 34.67 -1.49
N ASN A 107 -4.28 34.13 -2.68
CA ASN A 107 -4.28 34.90 -3.92
C ASN A 107 -5.39 35.95 -3.94
N THR A 108 -6.60 35.63 -3.47
CA THR A 108 -7.70 36.60 -3.39
C THR A 108 -7.42 37.70 -2.36
N ALA A 109 -6.85 37.36 -1.20
CA ALA A 109 -6.45 38.34 -0.18
C ALA A 109 -5.35 39.28 -0.69
N SER A 110 -4.39 38.77 -1.46
CA SER A 110 -3.33 39.57 -2.10
C SER A 110 -3.89 40.53 -3.16
N VAL A 111 -4.89 40.12 -3.94
CA VAL A 111 -5.51 40.98 -4.97
C VAL A 111 -6.38 42.08 -4.34
N LEU A 112 -7.14 41.77 -3.30
CA LEU A 112 -7.98 42.77 -2.62
C LEU A 112 -7.15 43.85 -1.92
N ALA A 113 -6.02 43.48 -1.32
CA ALA A 113 -5.13 44.44 -0.67
C ALA A 113 -4.53 45.49 -1.63
N HIS A 114 -4.39 45.16 -2.92
CA HIS A 114 -3.88 46.08 -3.95
C HIS A 114 -4.95 46.98 -4.58
N ILE A 115 -6.24 46.65 -4.46
CA ILE A 115 -7.34 47.46 -5.02
C ILE A 115 -7.84 48.50 -4.01
N THR A 116 -7.61 48.27 -2.71
CA THR A 116 -8.02 49.18 -1.63
C THR A 116 -6.95 50.17 -1.17
N SER A 117 -5.80 50.27 -1.86
CA SER A 117 -4.74 51.27 -1.63
C SER A 117 -4.69 52.29 -2.75
#